data_AF-A0A7Y8V3E8-F1
#
_entry.id   AF-A0A7Y8V3E8-F1
#
_cell.length_a   1.000
_cell.length_b   1.000
_cell.length_c   1.000
_cell.angle_alpha   90.00
_cell.angle_beta   90.00
_cell.angle_gamma   90.00
#
_symmetry.space_group_name_H-M   'P 1'
#
loop_
_entity.id
_entity.type
_entity.pdbx_description
1 polymer ?
#
loop_
_entity_poly.entity_id
_entity_poly.type
_entity_poly.pdbx_seq_one_letter_code
_entity_poly.pdbx_strand_id
1 'polypeptide(L)'
;MGFQLQSYRNLKRRLGFIDSIIEVNELAIRNLLKLKSQSEFTFYIKRLSDIHGIIVDFSKSYDVLSVKMAGSYIVKVYTEFELFLYEFNNEFNEINKSAKWEYKNNCGSKLEQSFKNVAQEFRYQDNLDFKIAEYYRYCRNMIVHTRDRNLEKKLRDEYNHLLSCKEEIIKSFNVKNAPKTIKELSFEDFVLFTKVVKRIGKRLCKYSEPNQPENIILSLDLRKFKKFINNEVRLKKCILGELMTLYSYSQDEAVSLLNCVDINEIICIL
;
A
#
# COMPACT_ATOMS: atom_id res chain seq x y z
N MET A 1 -12.97 -15.70 -2.72
CA MET A 1 -12.29 -14.49 -2.16
C MET A 1 -11.81 -14.91 -0.77
N GLY A 2 -10.74 -14.35 -0.24
CA GLY A 2 -10.21 -14.73 1.08
C GLY A 2 -10.12 -13.51 2.00
N PHE A 3 -9.89 -13.77 3.29
CA PHE A 3 -9.85 -12.78 4.38
C PHE A 3 -9.08 -11.51 4.01
N GLN A 4 -9.73 -10.36 4.25
CA GLN A 4 -9.16 -9.03 4.04
C GLN A 4 -9.56 -8.07 5.15
N LEU A 5 -8.55 -7.43 5.71
CA LEU A 5 -8.70 -6.36 6.68
C LEU A 5 -9.22 -5.07 6.02
N GLN A 6 -9.91 -4.24 6.81
CA GLN A 6 -10.41 -2.92 6.39
C GLN A 6 -9.28 -1.98 6.00
N SER A 7 -8.16 -2.03 6.70
CA SER A 7 -6.91 -1.34 6.34
C SER A 7 -6.50 -1.59 4.89
N TYR A 8 -6.59 -2.83 4.39
CA TYR A 8 -6.27 -3.13 2.99
C TYR A 8 -7.28 -2.57 2.00
N ARG A 9 -8.58 -2.60 2.35
CA ARG A 9 -9.62 -1.96 1.52
C ARG A 9 -9.40 -0.44 1.46
N ASN A 10 -9.02 0.17 2.57
CA ASN A 10 -8.68 1.59 2.64
C ASN A 10 -7.44 1.91 1.79
N LEU A 11 -6.39 1.10 1.87
CA LEU A 11 -5.21 1.22 1.00
C LEU A 11 -5.62 1.22 -0.47
N LYS A 12 -6.42 0.26 -0.91
CA LYS A 12 -6.87 0.19 -2.31
C LYS A 12 -7.66 1.43 -2.73
N ARG A 13 -8.54 1.92 -1.86
CA ARG A 13 -9.35 3.13 -2.12
C ARG A 13 -8.46 4.37 -2.25
N ARG A 14 -7.55 4.59 -1.30
CA ARG A 14 -6.62 5.72 -1.31
C ARG A 14 -5.67 5.66 -2.50
N LEU A 15 -5.10 4.48 -2.78
CA LEU A 15 -4.29 4.26 -3.98
C LEU A 15 -5.07 4.58 -5.26
N GLY A 16 -6.30 4.09 -5.42
CA GLY A 16 -7.11 4.41 -6.59
C GLY A 16 -7.37 5.91 -6.77
N PHE A 17 -7.59 6.64 -5.67
CA PHE A 17 -7.73 8.09 -5.71
C PHE A 17 -6.43 8.78 -6.10
N ILE A 18 -5.28 8.46 -5.48
CA ILE A 18 -4.01 9.09 -5.84
C ILE A 18 -3.57 8.70 -7.25
N ASP A 19 -3.87 7.47 -7.69
CA ASP A 19 -3.55 6.96 -9.03
C ASP A 19 -4.20 7.89 -10.07
N SER A 20 -5.48 8.23 -9.89
CA SER A 20 -6.21 9.14 -10.79
C SER A 20 -5.59 10.55 -10.87
N ILE A 21 -5.13 11.11 -9.74
CA ILE A 21 -4.49 12.44 -9.71
C ILE A 21 -3.12 12.38 -10.39
N ILE A 22 -2.35 11.34 -10.11
CA ILE A 22 -1.00 11.15 -10.66
C ILE A 22 -1.08 10.93 -12.18
N GLU A 23 -2.07 10.18 -12.67
CA GLU A 23 -2.33 9.97 -14.10
C GLU A 23 -2.67 11.28 -14.82
N VAL A 24 -3.54 12.12 -14.24
CA VAL A 24 -3.83 13.46 -14.80
C VAL A 24 -2.58 14.32 -14.86
N ASN A 25 -1.77 14.33 -13.79
CA ASN A 25 -0.52 15.07 -13.76
C ASN A 25 0.47 14.56 -14.80
N GLU A 26 0.60 13.24 -14.96
CA GLU A 26 1.46 12.62 -15.97
C GLU A 26 1.03 13.00 -17.39
N LEU A 27 -0.27 13.01 -17.68
CA LEU A 27 -0.78 13.46 -18.99
C LEU A 27 -0.46 14.94 -19.24
N ALA A 28 -0.64 15.80 -18.23
CA ALA A 28 -0.30 17.21 -18.33
C ALA A 28 1.20 17.40 -18.60
N ILE A 29 2.06 16.71 -17.84
CA ILE A 29 3.52 16.74 -18.03
C ILE A 29 3.87 16.26 -19.43
N ARG A 30 3.37 15.10 -19.90
CA ARG A 30 3.66 14.60 -21.25
C ARG A 30 3.23 15.57 -22.35
N ASN A 31 2.15 16.32 -22.15
CA ASN A 31 1.74 17.36 -23.10
C ASN A 31 2.67 18.56 -23.09
N LEU A 32 3.13 19.01 -21.91
CA LEU A 32 4.18 20.04 -21.81
C LEU A 32 5.49 19.57 -22.47
N LEU A 33 5.78 18.27 -22.34
CA LEU A 33 6.94 17.61 -22.94
C LEU A 33 6.76 17.26 -24.44
N LYS A 34 5.81 17.87 -25.14
CA LYS A 34 5.78 17.84 -26.61
C LYS A 34 6.47 19.05 -27.23
N LEU A 35 6.77 20.07 -26.43
CA LEU A 35 7.47 21.28 -26.86
C LEU A 35 8.90 20.90 -27.24
N LYS A 36 9.36 21.31 -28.42
CA LYS A 36 10.54 20.74 -29.06
C LYS A 36 11.84 21.41 -28.61
N SER A 37 11.76 22.55 -27.95
CA SER A 37 12.91 23.30 -27.47
C SER A 37 12.69 23.89 -26.07
N GLN A 38 13.79 24.07 -25.33
CA GLN A 38 13.78 24.72 -24.01
C GLN A 38 13.22 26.15 -24.08
N SER A 39 13.45 26.86 -25.18
CA SER A 39 12.91 28.20 -25.42
C SER A 39 11.39 28.17 -25.60
N GLU A 40 10.85 27.25 -26.41
CA GLU A 40 9.40 27.02 -26.54
C GLU A 40 8.77 26.68 -25.20
N PHE A 41 9.40 25.79 -24.42
CA PHE A 41 8.93 25.43 -23.08
C PHE A 41 8.86 26.65 -22.16
N THR A 42 9.94 27.43 -22.08
CA THR A 42 10.03 28.60 -21.19
C THR A 42 9.00 29.66 -21.58
N PHE A 43 8.86 29.95 -22.88
CA PHE A 43 7.86 30.90 -23.37
C PHE A 43 6.43 30.43 -23.07
N TYR A 44 6.14 29.15 -23.30
CA TYR A 44 4.82 28.58 -23.03
C TYR A 44 4.48 28.61 -21.54
N ILE A 45 5.42 28.23 -20.67
CA ILE A 45 5.24 28.29 -19.21
C ILE A 45 5.05 29.73 -18.74
N LYS A 46 5.80 30.70 -19.28
CA LYS A 46 5.62 32.12 -18.96
C LYS A 46 4.23 32.61 -19.35
N ARG A 47 3.75 32.26 -20.54
CA ARG A 47 2.39 32.59 -20.97
C ARG A 47 1.33 31.97 -20.04
N LEU A 48 1.47 30.71 -19.64
CA LEU A 48 0.55 30.08 -18.69
C LEU A 48 0.62 30.73 -17.30
N SER A 49 1.83 31.08 -16.85
CA SER A 49 2.09 31.80 -15.61
C SER A 49 1.34 33.14 -15.58
N ASP A 50 1.38 33.90 -16.68
CA ASP A 50 0.66 35.18 -16.81
C ASP A 50 -0.88 34.99 -16.88
N ILE A 51 -1.37 33.96 -17.58
CA ILE A 51 -2.81 33.66 -17.68
C ILE A 51 -3.40 33.27 -16.33
N HIS A 52 -2.68 32.46 -15.54
CA HIS A 52 -3.18 31.91 -14.29
C HIS A 52 -2.74 32.71 -13.04
N GLY A 53 -1.89 33.72 -13.20
CA GLY A 53 -1.35 34.50 -12.08
C GLY A 53 -0.42 33.71 -11.17
N ILE A 54 0.23 32.65 -11.68
CA ILE A 54 1.12 31.78 -10.91
C ILE A 54 2.55 32.05 -11.32
N ILE A 55 3.40 32.55 -10.42
CA ILE A 55 4.81 32.77 -10.71
C ILE A 55 5.53 31.42 -10.74
N VAL A 56 6.09 31.07 -11.90
CA VAL A 56 6.88 29.84 -12.09
C VAL A 56 8.32 30.23 -12.37
N ASP A 57 9.20 30.03 -11.40
CA ASP A 57 10.65 30.19 -11.55
C ASP A 57 11.30 28.83 -11.85
N PHE A 58 11.10 28.35 -13.08
CA PHE A 58 11.63 27.05 -13.49
C PHE A 58 13.05 27.21 -14.03
N SER A 59 14.02 27.15 -13.12
CA SER A 59 15.45 27.36 -13.40
C SER A 59 16.21 26.15 -13.98
N LYS A 60 15.53 25.02 -14.24
CA LYS A 60 16.19 23.75 -14.62
C LYS A 60 15.74 23.21 -15.97
N SER A 61 16.59 22.38 -16.57
CA SER A 61 16.32 21.70 -17.83
C SER A 61 15.01 20.91 -17.77
N TYR A 62 14.27 21.01 -18.87
CA TYR A 62 13.10 20.22 -19.22
C TYR A 62 13.20 18.73 -18.82
N ASP A 63 14.38 18.11 -18.99
CA ASP A 63 14.60 16.68 -18.71
C ASP A 63 14.45 16.29 -17.24
N VAL A 64 14.64 17.24 -16.31
CA VAL A 64 14.61 16.99 -14.87
C VAL A 64 13.18 16.92 -14.34
N LEU A 65 12.23 17.55 -15.03
CA LEU A 65 10.83 17.65 -14.59
C LEU A 65 10.20 16.27 -14.38
N SER A 66 10.31 15.40 -15.39
CA SER A 66 9.73 14.04 -15.36
C SER A 66 10.26 13.22 -14.20
N VAL A 67 11.57 13.25 -13.98
CA VAL A 67 12.23 12.50 -12.90
C VAL A 67 11.79 13.02 -11.53
N LYS A 68 11.68 14.35 -11.36
CA LYS A 68 11.22 14.96 -10.11
C LYS A 68 9.76 14.63 -9.83
N MET A 69 8.91 14.66 -10.85
CA MET A 69 7.50 14.30 -10.73
C MET A 69 7.32 12.82 -10.40
N ALA A 70 8.02 11.92 -11.11
CA ALA A 70 8.06 10.51 -10.78
C ALA A 70 8.53 10.25 -9.34
N GLY A 71 9.57 10.95 -8.88
CA GLY A 71 10.01 10.90 -7.49
C GLY A 71 8.90 11.29 -6.51
N SER A 72 8.15 12.37 -6.80
CA SER A 72 7.00 12.77 -5.97
C SER A 72 5.90 11.70 -5.93
N TYR A 73 5.69 10.97 -7.03
CA TYR A 73 4.70 9.88 -7.09
C TYR A 73 5.12 8.71 -6.20
N ILE A 74 6.41 8.34 -6.20
CA ILE A 74 6.96 7.32 -5.29
C ILE A 74 6.75 7.73 -3.83
N VAL A 75 6.99 9.00 -3.48
CA VAL A 75 6.74 9.51 -2.12
C VAL A 75 5.27 9.33 -1.74
N LYS A 76 4.33 9.71 -2.62
CA LYS A 76 2.88 9.57 -2.37
C LYS A 76 2.46 8.11 -2.13
N VAL A 77 2.91 7.19 -2.98
CA VAL A 77 2.62 5.75 -2.81
C VAL A 77 3.18 5.23 -1.49
N TYR A 78 4.41 5.62 -1.13
CA TYR A 78 5.00 5.21 0.14
C TYR A 78 4.24 5.76 1.34
N THR A 79 3.78 7.01 1.30
CA THR A 79 2.97 7.61 2.37
C THR A 79 1.68 6.81 2.60
N GLU A 80 0.96 6.46 1.53
CA GLU A 80 -0.25 5.63 1.63
C GLU A 80 0.04 4.23 2.16
N PHE A 81 1.17 3.65 1.74
CA PHE A 81 1.59 2.35 2.19
C PHE A 81 2.02 2.35 3.67
N GLU A 82 2.72 3.39 4.12
CA GLU A 82 3.11 3.57 5.51
C GLU A 82 1.88 3.73 6.42
N LEU A 83 0.89 4.53 6.01
CA LEU A 83 -0.39 4.64 6.69
C LEU A 83 -1.09 3.28 6.78
N PHE A 84 -1.11 2.53 5.67
CA PHE A 84 -1.66 1.16 5.67
C PHE A 84 -0.97 0.26 6.69
N LEU A 85 0.36 0.28 6.79
CA LEU A 85 1.10 -0.56 7.74
C LEU A 85 0.68 -0.24 9.19
N TYR A 86 0.51 1.05 9.53
CA TYR A 86 -0.03 1.45 10.83
C TYR A 86 -1.46 0.97 11.07
N GLU A 87 -2.37 1.22 10.13
CA GLU A 87 -3.76 0.77 10.22
C GLU A 87 -3.85 -0.77 10.33
N PHE A 88 -3.02 -1.48 9.57
CA PHE A 88 -2.90 -2.93 9.59
C PHE A 88 -2.46 -3.44 10.96
N ASN A 89 -1.41 -2.85 11.56
CA ASN A 89 -0.95 -3.25 12.88
C ASN A 89 -2.03 -3.03 13.96
N ASN A 90 -2.72 -1.90 13.92
CA ASN A 90 -3.82 -1.61 14.84
C ASN A 90 -4.95 -2.63 14.71
N GLU A 91 -5.42 -2.87 13.49
CA GLU A 91 -6.50 -3.82 13.21
C GLU A 91 -6.10 -5.25 13.57
N PHE A 92 -4.85 -5.65 13.27
CA PHE A 92 -4.30 -6.93 13.69
C PHE A 92 -4.33 -7.10 15.21
N ASN A 93 -3.90 -6.08 15.96
CA ASN A 93 -3.84 -6.11 17.42
C ASN A 93 -5.24 -6.12 18.07
N GLU A 94 -6.23 -5.49 17.43
CA GLU A 94 -7.63 -5.52 17.88
C GLU A 94 -8.22 -6.93 17.78
N ILE A 95 -7.93 -7.62 16.68
CA ILE A 95 -8.40 -8.99 16.42
C ILE A 95 -7.60 -10.01 17.26
N ASN A 96 -6.27 -9.92 17.27
CA ASN A 96 -5.37 -10.88 17.90
C ASN A 96 -4.83 -10.36 19.24
N LYS A 97 -5.71 -10.22 20.24
CA LYS A 97 -5.37 -9.58 21.52
C LYS A 97 -4.24 -10.26 22.29
N SER A 98 -4.04 -11.56 22.11
CA SER A 98 -2.99 -12.36 22.76
C SER A 98 -1.63 -12.28 22.05
N ALA A 99 -1.59 -11.85 20.79
CA ALA A 99 -0.39 -11.79 19.95
C ALA A 99 -0.05 -10.36 19.52
N LYS A 100 -0.42 -9.36 20.34
CA LYS A 100 -0.20 -7.95 20.02
C LYS A 100 1.28 -7.61 19.88
N TRP A 101 1.58 -6.71 18.97
CA TRP A 101 2.94 -6.21 18.76
C TRP A 101 2.92 -4.74 18.30
N GLU A 102 4.02 -4.04 18.51
CA GLU A 102 4.19 -2.65 18.12
C GLU A 102 5.46 -2.46 17.30
N TYR A 103 5.47 -1.42 16.45
CA TYR A 103 6.66 -1.05 15.69
C TYR A 103 7.75 -0.53 16.62
N LYS A 104 8.93 -1.15 16.55
CA LYS A 104 10.12 -0.71 17.27
C LYS A 104 11.02 0.13 16.37
N ASN A 105 11.47 1.27 16.87
CA ASN A 105 12.50 2.05 16.21
C ASN A 105 13.81 1.25 16.13
N ASN A 106 14.58 1.44 15.06
CA ASN A 106 15.86 0.78 14.81
C ASN A 106 15.82 -0.76 14.63
N CYS A 107 14.65 -1.39 14.57
CA CYS A 107 14.48 -2.83 14.35
C CYS A 107 14.09 -3.19 12.90
N GLY A 108 14.68 -2.49 11.92
CA GLY A 108 14.35 -2.69 10.50
C GLY A 108 13.15 -1.88 10.04
N SER A 109 12.69 -2.12 8.80
CA SER A 109 11.56 -1.38 8.24
C SER A 109 10.23 -1.82 8.85
N LYS A 110 9.19 -0.96 8.80
CA LYS A 110 7.84 -1.36 9.26
C LYS A 110 7.30 -2.54 8.46
N LEU A 111 7.64 -2.63 7.18
CA LEU A 111 7.25 -3.77 6.36
C LEU A 111 7.91 -5.07 6.85
N GLU A 112 9.23 -5.01 7.11
CA GLU A 112 9.99 -6.13 7.69
C GLU A 112 9.38 -6.59 9.01
N GLN A 113 9.14 -5.64 9.93
CA GLN A 113 8.52 -5.95 11.23
C GLN A 113 7.11 -6.54 11.06
N SER A 114 6.32 -6.07 10.10
CA SER A 114 4.99 -6.62 9.83
C SER A 114 5.08 -8.08 9.42
N PHE A 115 5.95 -8.44 8.46
CA PHE A 115 6.13 -9.84 8.09
C PHE A 115 6.71 -10.70 9.21
N LYS A 116 7.69 -10.21 9.99
CA LYS A 116 8.25 -10.96 11.13
C LYS A 116 7.18 -11.35 12.16
N ASN A 117 6.22 -10.46 12.43
CA ASN A 117 5.22 -10.69 13.45
C ASN A 117 4.02 -11.51 12.95
N VAL A 118 3.65 -11.41 11.67
CA VAL A 118 2.44 -12.08 11.15
C VAL A 118 2.73 -13.30 10.27
N ALA A 119 3.97 -13.48 9.79
CA ALA A 119 4.32 -14.51 8.83
C ALA A 119 5.71 -15.12 9.13
N GLN A 120 5.89 -15.66 10.34
CA GLN A 120 7.19 -16.15 10.82
C GLN A 120 7.83 -17.22 9.92
N GLU A 121 7.01 -18.07 9.29
CA GLU A 121 7.47 -19.13 8.37
C GLU A 121 7.75 -18.62 6.95
N PHE A 122 7.25 -17.44 6.60
CA PHE A 122 7.41 -16.88 5.27
C PHE A 122 8.76 -16.19 5.14
N ARG A 123 9.61 -16.69 4.23
CA ARG A 123 10.89 -16.07 3.88
C ARG A 123 10.70 -14.81 3.04
N TYR A 124 10.21 -13.75 3.67
CA TYR A 124 9.89 -12.50 3.00
C TYR A 124 11.12 -11.81 2.41
N GLN A 125 12.32 -12.04 2.94
CA GLN A 125 13.57 -11.46 2.43
C GLN A 125 13.90 -11.97 1.03
N ASP A 126 13.47 -13.18 0.67
CA ASP A 126 13.68 -13.76 -0.66
C ASP A 126 12.59 -13.32 -1.65
N ASN A 127 11.50 -12.73 -1.14
CA ASN A 127 10.35 -12.39 -1.95
C ASN A 127 10.58 -11.14 -2.81
N LEU A 128 10.28 -11.27 -4.10
CA LEU A 128 10.44 -10.19 -5.08
C LEU A 128 9.63 -8.93 -4.73
N ASP A 129 8.37 -9.07 -4.30
CA ASP A 129 7.54 -7.91 -3.93
C ASP A 129 8.17 -7.13 -2.77
N PHE A 130 8.70 -7.84 -1.76
CA PHE A 130 9.38 -7.23 -0.61
C PHE A 130 10.61 -6.44 -1.04
N LYS A 131 11.48 -7.04 -1.88
CA LYS A 131 12.69 -6.39 -2.39
C LYS A 131 12.36 -5.12 -3.18
N ILE A 132 11.32 -5.16 -4.03
CA ILE A 132 10.88 -3.97 -4.78
C ILE A 132 10.34 -2.88 -3.84
N ALA A 133 9.55 -3.24 -2.84
CA ALA A 133 9.02 -2.27 -1.88
C ALA A 133 10.13 -1.61 -1.04
N GLU A 134 11.14 -2.38 -0.61
CA GLU A 134 12.30 -1.85 0.10
C GLU A 134 13.17 -0.96 -0.80
N TYR A 135 13.36 -1.33 -2.07
CA TYR A 135 14.02 -0.47 -3.05
C TYR A 135 13.34 0.90 -3.16
N TYR A 136 12.01 0.94 -3.36
CA TYR A 136 11.28 2.20 -3.47
C TYR A 136 11.18 2.96 -2.13
N ARG A 137 11.23 2.27 -0.99
CA ARG A 137 11.43 2.92 0.32
C ARG A 137 12.75 3.67 0.38
N TYR A 138 13.85 3.06 -0.08
CA TYR A 138 15.14 3.73 -0.14
C TYR A 138 15.15 4.89 -1.14
N CYS A 139 14.51 4.74 -2.31
CA CYS A 139 14.28 5.85 -3.24
C CYS A 139 13.57 7.02 -2.55
N ARG A 140 12.45 6.77 -1.87
CA ARG A 140 11.70 7.79 -1.11
C ARG A 140 12.57 8.47 -0.07
N ASN A 141 13.35 7.71 0.70
CA ASN A 141 14.24 8.27 1.70
C ASN A 141 15.28 9.20 1.08
N MET A 142 15.85 8.85 -0.07
CA MET A 142 16.83 9.68 -0.77
C MET A 142 16.21 10.94 -1.40
N ILE A 143 14.98 10.83 -1.91
CA ILE A 143 14.21 11.97 -2.46
C ILE A 143 13.93 13.00 -1.35
N VAL A 144 13.57 12.55 -0.15
CA VAL A 144 13.24 13.40 1.00
C VAL A 144 14.48 13.88 1.76
N HIS A 145 15.51 13.02 1.89
CA HIS A 145 16.73 13.29 2.66
C HIS A 145 17.95 13.28 1.73
N THR A 146 18.18 14.40 1.05
CA THR A 146 19.07 14.55 -0.11
C THR A 146 20.58 14.34 0.11
N ARG A 147 21.07 13.92 1.28
CA ARG A 147 22.52 13.88 1.59
C ARG A 147 22.99 12.69 2.45
N ASP A 148 22.38 11.52 2.34
CA ASP A 148 22.85 10.32 3.04
C ASP A 148 23.71 9.43 2.13
N ARG A 149 25.06 9.49 2.28
CA ARG A 149 26.00 8.67 1.50
C ARG A 149 25.84 7.17 1.76
N ASN A 150 25.45 6.77 2.97
CA ASN A 150 25.22 5.35 3.28
C ASN A 150 24.00 4.81 2.54
N LEU A 151 23.00 5.68 2.34
CA LEU A 151 21.80 5.36 1.60
C LEU A 151 22.07 5.19 0.09
N GLU A 152 22.97 5.97 -0.51
CA GLU A 152 23.35 5.83 -1.93
C GLU A 152 23.92 4.45 -2.24
N LYS A 153 24.81 3.94 -1.37
CA LYS A 153 25.40 2.61 -1.54
C LYS A 153 24.32 1.53 -1.46
N LYS A 154 23.49 1.55 -0.40
CA LYS A 154 22.39 0.59 -0.22
C LYS A 154 21.44 0.59 -1.41
N LEU A 155 21.06 1.77 -1.90
CA LEU A 155 20.15 1.90 -3.03
C LEU A 155 20.73 1.26 -4.31
N ARG A 156 22.04 1.42 -4.54
CA ARG A 156 22.73 0.79 -5.67
C ARG A 156 22.75 -0.73 -5.55
N ASP A 157 23.06 -1.24 -4.36
CA ASP A 157 23.11 -2.69 -4.10
C ASP A 157 21.72 -3.33 -4.31
N GLU A 158 20.66 -2.70 -3.78
CA GLU A 158 19.27 -3.13 -4.00
C GLU A 158 18.88 -3.07 -5.48
N TYR A 159 19.22 -1.99 -6.19
CA TYR A 159 18.93 -1.86 -7.62
C TYR A 159 19.64 -2.95 -8.43
N ASN A 160 20.91 -3.25 -8.14
CA ASN A 160 21.66 -4.31 -8.81
C ASN A 160 21.03 -5.68 -8.61
N HIS A 161 20.48 -5.95 -7.41
CA HIS A 161 19.69 -7.16 -7.18
C HIS A 161 18.41 -7.16 -8.03
N LEU A 162 17.70 -6.04 -8.16
CA LEU A 162 16.49 -6.00 -8.98
C LEU A 162 16.77 -6.14 -10.48
N LEU A 163 17.95 -5.73 -10.94
CA LEU A 163 18.38 -5.88 -12.33
C LEU A 163 18.44 -7.34 -12.77
N SER A 164 18.93 -8.25 -11.90
CA SER A 164 19.00 -9.68 -12.24
C SER A 164 17.62 -10.33 -12.40
N CYS A 165 16.58 -9.73 -11.82
CA CYS A 165 15.19 -10.19 -11.91
C CYS A 165 14.33 -9.30 -12.84
N LYS A 166 14.93 -8.39 -13.63
CA LYS A 166 14.17 -7.34 -14.35
C LYS A 166 13.12 -7.89 -15.31
N GLU A 167 13.43 -8.95 -16.04
CA GLU A 167 12.49 -9.59 -16.97
C GLU A 167 11.30 -10.21 -16.24
N GLU A 168 11.55 -10.86 -15.10
CA GLU A 168 10.51 -11.40 -14.23
C GLU A 168 9.62 -10.28 -13.69
N ILE A 169 10.19 -9.14 -13.30
CA ILE A 169 9.45 -7.97 -12.82
C ILE A 169 8.53 -7.44 -13.93
N ILE A 170 9.09 -7.19 -15.13
CA ILE A 170 8.34 -6.69 -16.29
C ILE A 170 7.14 -7.60 -16.60
N LYS A 171 7.38 -8.92 -16.65
CA LYS A 171 6.34 -9.92 -16.93
C LYS A 171 5.31 -10.01 -15.81
N SER A 172 5.76 -10.13 -14.57
CA SER A 172 4.89 -10.37 -13.41
C SER A 172 4.02 -9.18 -13.07
N PHE A 173 4.49 -7.97 -13.32
CA PHE A 173 3.77 -6.74 -13.01
C PHE A 173 3.16 -6.06 -14.23
N ASN A 174 3.45 -6.53 -15.45
CA ASN A 174 3.02 -5.90 -16.70
C ASN A 174 3.37 -4.39 -16.70
N VAL A 175 4.66 -4.10 -16.60
CA VAL A 175 5.26 -2.77 -16.65
C VAL A 175 6.32 -2.74 -17.75
N LYS A 176 6.58 -1.59 -18.37
CA LYS A 176 7.41 -1.55 -19.58
C LYS A 176 8.91 -1.50 -19.28
N ASN A 177 9.33 -0.57 -18.42
CA ASN A 177 10.74 -0.26 -18.21
C ASN A 177 11.07 0.13 -16.76
N ALA A 178 10.41 -0.50 -15.80
CA ALA A 178 10.69 -0.37 -14.37
C ALA A 178 11.22 -1.71 -13.79
N PRO A 179 12.01 -1.70 -12.71
CA PRO A 179 12.46 -0.53 -11.95
C PRO A 179 13.62 0.22 -12.66
N LYS A 180 13.71 1.53 -12.42
CA LYS A 180 14.82 2.40 -12.84
C LYS A 180 15.58 2.96 -11.65
N THR A 181 16.79 3.46 -11.91
CA THR A 181 17.57 4.18 -10.90
C THR A 181 16.86 5.45 -10.44
N ILE A 182 17.22 5.96 -9.26
CA ILE A 182 16.65 7.20 -8.73
C ILE A 182 16.79 8.41 -9.66
N LYS A 183 17.85 8.46 -10.48
CA LYS A 183 18.12 9.55 -11.42
C LYS A 183 17.29 9.44 -12.70
N GLU A 184 16.64 8.30 -12.91
CA GLU A 184 15.93 7.96 -14.14
C GLU A 184 14.47 7.56 -13.86
N LEU A 185 13.98 7.78 -12.63
CA LEU A 185 12.62 7.44 -12.23
C LEU A 185 11.61 7.95 -13.24
N SER A 186 10.59 7.12 -13.46
CA SER A 186 9.56 7.37 -14.45
C SER A 186 8.18 7.00 -13.92
N PHE A 187 7.15 7.34 -14.69
CA PHE A 187 5.78 6.95 -14.36
C PHE A 187 5.60 5.42 -14.22
N GLU A 188 6.35 4.61 -14.97
CA GLU A 188 6.29 3.15 -14.87
C GLU A 188 6.80 2.64 -13.51
N ASP A 189 7.72 3.36 -12.86
CA ASP A 189 8.17 3.05 -11.49
C ASP A 189 7.06 3.25 -10.48
N PHE A 190 6.28 4.33 -10.64
CA PHE A 190 5.07 4.56 -9.86
C PHE A 190 4.06 3.42 -10.05
N VAL A 191 3.79 3.02 -11.30
CA VAL A 191 2.86 1.91 -11.60
C VAL A 191 3.34 0.60 -10.96
N LEU A 192 4.63 0.29 -11.08
CA LEU A 192 5.24 -0.88 -10.45
C LEU A 192 5.05 -0.84 -8.93
N PHE A 193 5.40 0.28 -8.30
CA PHE A 193 5.35 0.38 -6.85
C PHE A 193 3.92 0.26 -6.31
N THR A 194 2.94 0.93 -6.94
CA THR A 194 1.52 0.80 -6.61
C THR A 194 1.03 -0.65 -6.69
N LYS A 195 1.43 -1.40 -7.73
CA LYS A 195 1.06 -2.82 -7.88
C LYS A 195 1.69 -3.69 -6.77
N VAL A 196 2.96 -3.43 -6.45
CA VAL A 196 3.70 -4.14 -5.39
C VAL A 196 3.04 -3.94 -4.02
N VAL A 197 2.75 -2.71 -3.62
CA VAL A 197 2.12 -2.45 -2.31
C VAL A 197 0.73 -3.08 -2.21
N LYS A 198 -0.04 -3.12 -3.31
CA LYS A 198 -1.33 -3.82 -3.38
C LYS A 198 -1.18 -5.34 -3.21
N ARG A 199 -0.13 -5.96 -3.76
CA ARG A 199 0.17 -7.39 -3.57
C ARG A 199 0.62 -7.70 -2.15
N ILE A 200 1.51 -6.88 -1.60
CA ILE A 200 2.00 -7.01 -0.22
C ILE A 200 0.84 -6.88 0.77
N GLY A 201 0.00 -5.85 0.65
CA GLY A 201 -1.13 -5.66 1.56
C GLY A 201 -2.09 -6.85 1.56
N LYS A 202 -2.36 -7.42 0.38
CA LYS A 202 -3.16 -8.66 0.26
C LYS A 202 -2.49 -9.85 0.94
N ARG A 203 -1.17 -9.97 0.81
CA ARG A 203 -0.40 -11.07 1.42
C ARG A 203 -0.37 -10.94 2.94
N LEU A 204 -0.16 -9.73 3.46
CA LEU A 204 -0.24 -9.46 4.90
C LEU A 204 -1.61 -9.82 5.45
N CYS A 205 -2.71 -9.45 4.76
CA CYS A 205 -4.06 -9.89 5.14
C CYS A 205 -4.15 -11.42 5.24
N LYS A 206 -3.68 -12.13 4.21
CA LYS A 206 -3.71 -13.61 4.20
C LYS A 206 -2.97 -14.22 5.39
N TYR A 207 -1.80 -13.69 5.75
CA TYR A 207 -1.02 -14.21 6.88
C TYR A 207 -1.56 -13.76 8.24
N SER A 208 -2.31 -12.67 8.29
CA SER A 208 -2.92 -12.15 9.51
C SER A 208 -4.25 -12.79 9.89
N GLU A 209 -4.79 -13.69 9.05
CA GLU A 209 -6.04 -14.39 9.35
C GLU A 209 -5.87 -15.18 10.66
N PRO A 210 -6.70 -14.91 11.70
CA PRO A 210 -6.58 -15.61 12.96
C PRO A 210 -6.82 -17.11 12.82
N ASN A 211 -6.01 -17.91 13.51
CA ASN A 211 -6.21 -19.37 13.59
C ASN A 211 -7.46 -19.74 14.42
N GLN A 212 -7.91 -18.83 15.30
CA GLN A 212 -9.06 -19.01 16.18
C GLN A 212 -10.25 -18.21 15.64
N PRO A 213 -11.30 -18.86 15.10
CA PRO A 213 -12.49 -18.21 14.56
C PRO A 213 -13.14 -17.21 15.53
N GLU A 214 -13.09 -17.52 16.83
CA GLU A 214 -13.67 -16.71 17.91
C GLU A 214 -13.10 -15.29 17.90
N ASN A 215 -11.80 -15.13 17.63
CA ASN A 215 -11.15 -13.82 17.64
C ASN A 215 -11.74 -12.86 16.60
N ILE A 216 -12.20 -13.38 15.46
CA ILE A 216 -12.84 -12.59 14.39
C ILE A 216 -14.25 -12.19 14.78
N ILE A 217 -15.00 -13.07 15.44
CA ILE A 217 -16.36 -12.75 15.89
C ILE A 217 -16.33 -11.74 17.04
N LEU A 218 -15.39 -11.93 17.97
CA LEU A 218 -15.20 -11.06 19.13
C LEU A 218 -14.61 -9.69 18.77
N SER A 219 -14.01 -9.53 17.59
CA SER A 219 -13.59 -8.23 17.08
C SER A 219 -14.73 -7.41 16.47
N LEU A 220 -15.90 -8.02 16.21
CA LEU A 220 -17.09 -7.29 15.76
C LEU A 220 -17.66 -6.42 16.89
N ASP A 221 -18.26 -5.28 16.55
CA ASP A 221 -19.04 -4.49 17.51
C ASP A 221 -20.42 -5.12 17.73
N LEU A 222 -20.42 -6.27 18.40
CA LEU A 222 -21.59 -7.12 18.61
C LEU A 222 -22.75 -6.35 19.28
N ARG A 223 -22.45 -5.37 20.14
CA ARG A 223 -23.45 -4.54 20.86
C ARG A 223 -24.49 -3.90 19.93
N LYS A 224 -24.15 -3.64 18.66
CA LYS A 224 -25.10 -3.16 17.63
C LYS A 224 -26.28 -4.12 17.39
N PHE A 225 -26.13 -5.39 17.76
CA PHE A 225 -27.10 -6.46 17.55
C PHE A 225 -27.84 -6.88 18.83
N LYS A 226 -27.65 -6.18 19.95
CA LYS A 226 -28.30 -6.47 21.25
C LYS A 226 -29.83 -6.63 21.13
N LYS A 227 -30.48 -5.83 20.27
CA LYS A 227 -31.93 -5.91 19.99
C LYS A 227 -32.40 -7.24 19.39
N PHE A 228 -31.50 -8.08 18.91
CA PHE A 228 -31.81 -9.37 18.27
C PHE A 228 -31.46 -10.58 19.14
N ILE A 229 -31.07 -10.40 20.42
CA ILE A 229 -30.71 -11.51 21.33
C ILE A 229 -31.80 -12.61 21.37
N ASN A 230 -33.08 -12.21 21.40
CA ASN A 230 -34.20 -13.15 21.46
C ASN A 230 -34.60 -13.72 20.07
N ASN A 231 -33.91 -13.34 19.00
CA ASN A 231 -34.15 -13.82 17.64
C ASN A 231 -32.83 -14.28 17.03
N GLU A 232 -32.46 -15.51 17.37
CA GLU A 232 -31.20 -16.14 16.97
C GLU A 232 -30.99 -16.11 15.45
N VAL A 233 -32.03 -16.40 14.66
CA VAL A 233 -31.96 -16.39 13.19
C VAL A 233 -31.58 -15.01 12.68
N ARG A 234 -32.19 -13.95 13.23
CA ARG A 234 -31.88 -12.58 12.84
C ARG A 234 -30.49 -12.16 13.30
N LEU A 235 -30.09 -12.54 14.52
CA LEU A 235 -28.76 -12.28 15.06
C LEU A 235 -27.66 -12.89 14.18
N LYS A 236 -27.78 -14.20 13.87
CA LYS A 236 -26.85 -14.91 12.99
C LYS A 236 -26.75 -14.23 11.62
N LYS A 237 -27.88 -13.85 11.02
CA LYS A 237 -27.90 -13.14 9.73
C LYS A 237 -27.16 -11.78 9.78
N CYS A 238 -27.29 -11.04 10.87
CA CYS A 238 -26.56 -9.78 11.06
C CYS A 238 -25.06 -10.00 11.22
N ILE A 239 -24.64 -10.98 12.02
CA ILE A 239 -23.22 -11.33 12.21
C ILE A 239 -22.59 -11.77 10.87
N LEU A 240 -23.27 -12.65 10.11
CA LEU A 240 -22.82 -13.05 8.77
C LEU A 240 -22.63 -11.84 7.85
N GLY A 241 -23.58 -10.90 7.86
CA GLY A 241 -23.49 -9.67 7.08
C GLY A 241 -22.26 -8.83 7.43
N GLU A 242 -21.93 -8.70 8.72
CA GLU A 242 -20.72 -8.00 9.16
C GLU A 242 -19.44 -8.75 8.77
N LEU A 243 -19.37 -10.07 8.94
CA LEU A 243 -18.20 -10.86 8.54
C LEU A 243 -17.89 -10.70 7.04
N MET A 244 -18.93 -10.73 6.20
CA MET A 244 -18.81 -10.51 4.76
C MET A 244 -18.38 -9.06 4.43
N THR A 245 -18.88 -8.08 5.18
CA THR A 245 -18.61 -6.65 4.91
C THR A 245 -17.24 -6.20 5.42
N LEU A 246 -16.88 -6.59 6.65
CA LEU A 246 -15.67 -6.18 7.34
C LEU A 246 -14.47 -7.07 7.04
N TYR A 247 -14.66 -8.33 6.71
CA TYR A 247 -13.54 -9.25 6.46
C TYR A 247 -13.53 -9.85 5.06
N SER A 248 -14.49 -9.46 4.22
CA SER A 248 -14.61 -9.93 2.83
C SER A 248 -14.77 -11.45 2.70
N TYR A 249 -15.28 -12.11 3.75
CA TYR A 249 -15.63 -13.52 3.69
C TYR A 249 -16.75 -13.76 2.67
N SER A 250 -16.65 -14.89 1.96
CA SER A 250 -17.80 -15.43 1.22
C SER A 250 -18.88 -15.89 2.20
N GLN A 251 -20.09 -16.11 1.68
CA GLN A 251 -21.19 -16.60 2.49
C GLN A 251 -20.85 -17.95 3.16
N ASP A 252 -20.23 -18.87 2.42
CA ASP A 252 -19.88 -20.19 2.92
C ASP A 252 -18.79 -20.12 4.00
N GLU A 253 -17.76 -19.29 3.81
CA GLU A 253 -16.71 -19.07 4.81
C GLU A 253 -17.26 -18.44 6.09
N ALA A 254 -18.13 -17.43 5.96
CA ALA A 254 -18.75 -16.76 7.11
C ALA A 254 -19.66 -17.70 7.90
N VAL A 255 -20.42 -18.57 7.22
CA VAL A 255 -21.25 -19.61 7.86
C VAL A 255 -20.36 -20.62 8.58
N SER A 256 -19.28 -21.07 7.95
CA SER A 256 -18.31 -21.99 8.55
C SER A 256 -17.72 -21.41 9.84
N LEU A 257 -17.26 -20.16 9.81
CA LEU A 257 -16.71 -19.46 10.98
C LEU A 257 -17.73 -19.32 12.11
N LEU A 258 -18.96 -18.90 11.79
CA LEU A 258 -20.00 -18.71 12.80
C LEU A 258 -20.42 -20.03 13.46
N ASN A 259 -20.35 -21.15 12.74
CA ASN A 259 -20.65 -22.47 13.28
C ASN A 259 -19.55 -23.00 14.22
N CYS A 260 -18.34 -22.43 14.20
CA CYS A 260 -17.27 -22.78 15.13
C CYS A 260 -17.46 -22.18 16.53
N VAL A 261 -18.38 -21.23 16.70
CA VAL A 261 -18.56 -20.49 17.95
C VAL A 261 -19.96 -20.72 18.51
N ASP A 262 -20.07 -20.96 19.82
CA ASP A 262 -21.38 -21.09 20.46
C ASP A 262 -22.08 -19.72 20.48
N ILE A 263 -23.28 -19.67 19.90
CA ILE A 263 -24.09 -18.45 19.85
C ILE A 263 -24.45 -17.95 21.26
N ASN A 264 -24.51 -18.85 22.25
CA ASN A 264 -24.75 -18.48 23.64
C ASN A 264 -23.58 -17.71 24.24
N GLU A 265 -22.34 -18.03 23.86
CA GLU A 265 -21.16 -17.25 24.27
C GLU A 265 -21.23 -15.83 23.70
N ILE A 266 -21.69 -15.69 22.46
CA ILE A 266 -21.90 -14.39 21.82
C ILE A 266 -22.99 -13.61 22.56
N ILE A 267 -24.11 -14.26 22.92
CA ILE A 267 -25.22 -13.63 23.66
C ILE A 267 -24.76 -13.13 25.04
N CYS A 268 -23.92 -13.89 25.75
CA CYS A 268 -23.37 -13.48 27.06
C CYS A 268 -22.52 -12.20 26.98
N ILE A 269 -22.01 -11.84 25.80
CA ILE A 269 -21.16 -10.66 25.57
C ILE A 269 -22.00 -9.42 25.20
N LEU A 270 -23.27 -9.58 24.82
CA LEU A 270 -24.18 -8.53 24.32
C LEU A 270 -24.92 -7.73 25.42
#